data_AF-A0A076F2B1-F1
#
_entry.id   AF-A0A076F2B1-F1
#
_cell.length_a   1.000
_cell.length_b   1.000
_cell.length_c   1.000
_cell.angle_alpha   90.00
_cell.angle_beta   90.00
_cell.angle_gamma   90.00
#
_symmetry.space_group_name_H-M   'P 1'
#
loop_
_entity.id
_entity.type
_entity.pdbx_description
1 polymer ?
#
loop_
_entity_poly.entity_id
_entity_poly.type
_entity_poly.pdbx_seq_one_letter_code
_entity_poly.pdbx_strand_id
1 'polypeptide(L)'
;MTTPRTALTRAAAAVAAFAASAALAGCGSDDVRDDAAVTTSTSGAIVTATSTDLGSIVIGWGDAHSDTEITTPKPDDVTARCTGHGDDLAVDIAASHGWTIHAAHGSQTLSIENTDQNLAAADIDTTNEFLVTLTAVDWSESDQLDIAATADAPADWSRTHNGRIQLSIHVDCR
;
A
#
# COMPACT_ATOMS: atom_id res chain seq x y z
N MET A 1 58.84 35.02 16.82
CA MET A 1 59.29 34.05 17.86
C MET A 1 58.12 33.97 18.84
N THR A 2 57.41 32.86 19.04
CA THR A 2 57.89 31.54 19.49
C THR A 2 56.79 30.49 19.22
N THR A 3 57.16 29.28 18.79
CA THR A 3 56.32 28.06 18.73
C THR A 3 56.60 27.19 19.97
N PRO A 4 55.62 26.41 20.48
CA PRO A 4 55.68 24.93 20.40
C PRO A 4 54.27 24.29 20.17
N ARG A 5 54.00 23.32 19.28
CA ARG A 5 54.34 21.87 19.17
C ARG A 5 53.89 20.93 20.31
N THR A 6 52.89 20.08 20.05
CA THR A 6 52.80 18.59 20.31
C THR A 6 51.40 18.08 19.84
N ALA A 7 51.25 17.18 18.84
CA ALA A 7 51.36 15.69 18.80
C ALA A 7 50.16 14.98 19.50
N LEU A 8 49.48 13.89 19.07
CA LEU A 8 49.81 12.69 18.25
C LEU A 8 48.53 11.84 17.98
N THR A 9 48.42 11.24 16.76
CA THR A 9 47.91 9.89 16.34
C THR A 9 46.59 9.24 16.81
N ARG A 10 45.87 8.63 15.84
CA ARG A 10 45.60 7.16 15.68
C ARG A 10 44.80 6.91 14.38
N ALA A 11 45.36 6.22 13.37
CA ALA A 11 45.29 4.78 13.09
C ALA A 11 43.96 4.32 12.45
N ALA A 12 43.98 4.02 11.14
CA ALA A 12 42.94 3.25 10.45
C ALA A 12 43.60 2.05 9.77
N ALA A 13 43.10 0.86 10.11
CA ALA A 13 43.64 -0.44 9.75
C ALA A 13 43.23 -0.89 8.34
N ALA A 14 44.05 -1.77 7.78
CA ALA A 14 43.96 -2.34 6.45
C ALA A 14 42.97 -3.52 6.35
N VAL A 15 42.30 -3.59 5.19
CA VAL A 15 41.95 -4.74 4.32
C VAL A 15 41.72 -6.13 4.96
N ALA A 16 40.54 -6.70 4.69
CA ALA A 16 40.38 -8.14 4.47
C ALA A 16 39.26 -8.40 3.44
N ALA A 17 39.65 -8.96 2.29
CA ALA A 17 38.76 -9.56 1.30
C ALA A 17 38.64 -11.07 1.59
N PHE A 18 37.45 -11.65 1.48
CA PHE A 18 37.28 -13.10 1.45
C PHE A 18 36.18 -13.53 0.46
N ALA A 19 36.69 -14.17 -0.61
CA ALA A 19 36.24 -15.37 -1.31
C ALA A 19 34.74 -15.65 -1.57
N ALA A 20 34.48 -15.88 -2.87
CA ALA A 20 33.28 -16.45 -3.46
C ALA A 20 33.03 -17.92 -3.08
N SER A 21 31.77 -18.35 -3.18
CA SER A 21 31.36 -19.75 -3.35
C SER A 21 30.19 -19.80 -4.32
N ALA A 22 30.36 -20.57 -5.39
CA ALA A 22 29.37 -20.91 -6.40
C ALA A 22 28.45 -22.04 -5.90
N ALA A 23 27.20 -22.07 -6.38
CA ALA A 23 26.59 -23.25 -7.02
C ALA A 23 25.13 -22.98 -7.41
N LEU A 24 24.78 -23.54 -8.56
CA LEU A 24 23.52 -23.44 -9.29
C LEU A 24 22.38 -24.18 -8.58
N ALA A 25 21.21 -23.55 -8.49
CA ALA A 25 19.92 -24.22 -8.35
C ALA A 25 19.05 -23.78 -9.52
N GLY A 26 18.43 -24.76 -10.19
CA GLY A 26 18.01 -24.68 -11.58
C GLY A 26 16.92 -23.68 -11.91
N CYS A 27 16.99 -23.13 -13.13
CA CYS A 27 15.86 -22.53 -13.81
C CYS A 27 14.84 -23.63 -14.16
N GLY A 28 13.92 -23.88 -13.23
CA GLY A 28 12.58 -24.34 -13.58
C GLY A 28 11.85 -23.13 -14.16
N SER A 29 11.54 -23.21 -15.44
CA SER A 29 10.62 -22.27 -16.10
C SER A 29 9.21 -22.65 -15.69
N ASP A 30 8.64 -21.90 -14.76
CA ASP A 30 7.19 -21.78 -14.57
C ASP A 30 6.92 -20.30 -14.30
N ASP A 31 6.00 -19.72 -15.07
CA ASP A 31 5.65 -18.30 -15.10
C ASP A 31 5.54 -17.70 -13.69
N VAL A 32 6.58 -16.96 -13.28
CA VAL A 32 6.45 -15.99 -12.21
C VAL A 32 5.58 -14.88 -12.79
N ARG A 33 4.29 -14.91 -12.45
CA ARG A 33 3.52 -13.67 -12.49
C ARG A 33 4.16 -12.77 -11.45
N ASP A 34 4.77 -11.69 -11.91
CA ASP A 34 5.14 -10.59 -11.03
C ASP A 34 3.84 -10.07 -10.41
N ASP A 35 3.53 -10.55 -9.20
CA ASP A 35 2.52 -9.94 -8.35
C ASP A 35 3.11 -8.61 -7.86
N ALA A 36 2.40 -7.51 -8.09
CA ALA A 36 2.86 -6.17 -7.75
C ALA A 36 3.19 -6.09 -6.26
N ALA A 37 4.35 -5.53 -5.92
CA ALA A 37 4.83 -5.52 -4.55
C ALA A 37 3.96 -4.57 -3.70
N VAL A 38 3.14 -5.13 -2.82
CA VAL A 38 2.43 -4.38 -1.78
C VAL A 38 3.41 -4.15 -0.63
N THR A 39 3.66 -2.90 -0.24
CA THR A 39 4.61 -2.59 0.85
C THR A 39 3.88 -2.17 2.11
N THR A 40 4.35 -2.62 3.28
CA THR A 40 3.96 -2.04 4.59
C THR A 40 5.10 -1.20 5.16
N SER A 41 4.79 0.04 5.56
CA SER A 41 5.60 0.86 6.45
C SER A 41 4.93 0.99 7.83
N THR A 42 5.76 0.90 8.86
CA THR A 42 5.35 0.58 10.24
C THR A 42 4.86 1.81 11.02
N SER A 43 3.55 2.07 11.03
CA SER A 43 2.94 3.00 12.00
C SER A 43 1.42 2.84 12.10
N GLY A 44 0.91 1.82 12.82
CA GLY A 44 -0.53 1.56 12.96
C GLY A 44 -1.35 2.68 13.62
N ALA A 45 -1.67 3.73 12.87
CA ALA A 45 -2.51 4.84 13.28
C ALA A 45 -3.52 5.16 12.18
N ILE A 46 -4.73 4.60 12.37
CA ILE A 46 -5.98 4.79 11.62
C ILE A 46 -6.00 6.05 10.75
N VAL A 47 -6.30 5.85 9.45
CA VAL A 47 -6.45 6.86 8.39
C VAL A 47 -7.42 7.96 8.85
N THR A 48 -6.87 9.03 9.41
CA THR A 48 -7.57 10.31 9.52
C THR A 48 -7.04 11.20 8.40
N ALA A 49 -7.89 12.07 7.84
CA ALA A 49 -7.60 12.95 6.71
C ALA A 49 -6.45 13.97 6.95
N THR A 50 -5.68 13.81 8.02
CA THR A 50 -4.47 14.56 8.35
C THR A 50 -3.26 13.63 8.30
N SER A 51 -2.87 13.28 7.07
CA SER A 51 -1.52 12.86 6.63
C SER A 51 -0.61 12.16 7.66
N THR A 52 -0.42 10.84 7.54
CA THR A 52 0.92 10.18 7.52
C THR A 52 0.90 8.65 7.43
N ASP A 53 -0.25 7.97 7.34
CA ASP A 53 -0.30 6.49 7.36
C ASP A 53 -0.41 5.78 6.00
N LEU A 54 0.11 6.40 4.92
CA LEU A 54 0.24 5.75 3.59
C LEU A 54 1.07 4.44 3.63
N GLY A 55 1.72 4.18 4.76
CA GLY A 55 2.52 2.99 4.99
C GLY A 55 1.73 1.74 5.38
N SER A 56 0.59 1.87 6.04
CA SER A 56 -0.12 0.68 6.53
C SER A 56 -1.16 0.21 5.52
N ILE A 57 -1.32 -1.11 5.38
CA ILE A 57 -2.45 -1.66 4.64
C ILE A 57 -3.65 -1.65 5.59
N VAL A 58 -4.69 -0.90 5.25
CA VAL A 58 -5.95 -0.84 5.97
C VAL A 58 -7.06 -1.08 4.97
N ILE A 59 -7.89 -2.08 5.20
CA ILE A 59 -9.02 -2.40 4.32
C ILE A 59 -10.22 -2.77 5.19
N GLY A 60 -11.33 -2.06 4.99
CA GLY A 60 -12.57 -2.47 5.62
C GLY A 60 -13.67 -1.43 5.68
N TRP A 61 -14.74 -1.83 6.34
CA TRP A 61 -15.91 -1.00 6.59
C TRP A 61 -16.44 -1.29 8.00
N GLY A 62 -16.63 -0.25 8.80
CA GLY A 62 -17.11 -0.38 10.17
C GLY A 62 -16.50 0.67 11.10
N ASP A 63 -16.57 0.40 12.38
CA ASP A 63 -16.12 1.30 13.45
C ASP A 63 -14.95 0.69 14.26
N ALA A 64 -14.79 -0.64 14.21
CA ALA A 64 -13.81 -1.38 14.99
C ALA A 64 -12.78 -2.11 14.13
N HIS A 65 -11.56 -2.23 14.67
CA HIS A 65 -10.56 -3.13 14.11
C HIS A 65 -10.93 -4.57 14.43
N SER A 66 -11.28 -5.34 13.41
CA SER A 66 -11.62 -6.75 13.50
C SER A 66 -11.64 -7.40 12.12
N ASP A 67 -11.53 -8.73 12.07
CA ASP A 67 -11.58 -9.54 10.84
C ASP A 67 -12.86 -9.34 10.02
N THR A 68 -13.93 -8.81 10.63
CA THR A 68 -15.23 -8.59 9.98
C THR A 68 -15.53 -7.12 9.70
N GLU A 69 -14.69 -6.18 10.14
CA GLU A 69 -14.89 -4.74 9.91
C GLU A 69 -13.64 -4.15 9.27
N ILE A 70 -12.79 -3.47 10.05
CA ILE A 70 -11.55 -2.86 9.56
C ILE A 70 -10.38 -3.79 9.88
N THR A 71 -9.69 -4.22 8.83
CA THR A 71 -8.54 -5.10 8.91
C THR A 71 -7.24 -4.37 8.59
N THR A 72 -6.14 -4.86 9.14
CA THR A 72 -4.77 -4.43 8.80
C THR A 72 -3.97 -5.64 8.29
N PRO A 73 -4.24 -6.12 7.06
CA PRO A 73 -3.60 -7.31 6.53
C PRO A 73 -2.10 -7.09 6.35
N LYS A 74 -1.32 -8.18 6.32
CA LYS A 74 0.08 -8.12 5.93
C LYS A 74 0.19 -8.02 4.40
N PRO A 75 1.35 -7.60 3.84
CA PRO A 75 1.58 -7.65 2.40
C PRO A 75 1.25 -8.99 1.77
N ASP A 76 1.70 -10.08 2.39
CA ASP A 76 1.51 -11.44 1.89
C ASP A 76 0.03 -11.90 1.90
N ASP A 77 -0.85 -11.17 2.61
CA ASP A 77 -2.30 -11.42 2.65
C ASP A 77 -3.07 -10.60 1.60
N VAL A 78 -2.36 -9.84 0.75
CA VAL A 78 -2.91 -8.98 -0.30
C VAL A 78 -2.27 -9.32 -1.64
N THR A 79 -3.10 -9.48 -2.66
CA THR A 79 -2.65 -9.64 -4.04
C THR A 79 -3.04 -8.39 -4.82
N ALA A 80 -2.06 -7.78 -5.49
CA ALA A 80 -2.31 -6.67 -6.41
C ALA A 80 -1.93 -7.10 -7.84
N ARG A 81 -2.86 -6.93 -8.76
CA ARG A 81 -2.67 -7.20 -10.18
C ARG A 81 -2.74 -5.91 -10.95
N CYS A 82 -1.60 -5.51 -11.51
CA CYS A 82 -1.53 -4.34 -12.37
C CYS A 82 -1.76 -4.72 -13.83
N THR A 83 -2.47 -3.86 -14.56
CA THR A 83 -2.69 -3.97 -16.00
C THR A 83 -2.47 -2.60 -16.64
N GLY A 84 -1.79 -2.57 -17.80
CA GLY A 84 -1.38 -1.30 -18.40
C GLY A 84 -0.20 -0.64 -17.68
N HIS A 85 0.13 0.59 -18.07
CA HIS A 85 1.25 1.39 -17.54
C HIS A 85 0.94 2.88 -17.69
N GLY A 86 1.55 3.72 -16.85
CA GLY A 86 1.36 5.17 -16.88
C GLY A 86 -0.12 5.58 -16.87
N ASP A 87 -0.55 6.34 -17.87
CA ASP A 87 -1.94 6.83 -17.97
C ASP A 87 -2.99 5.73 -18.19
N ASP A 88 -2.57 4.52 -18.62
CA ASP A 88 -3.44 3.36 -18.85
C ASP A 88 -3.42 2.36 -17.68
N LEU A 89 -2.74 2.69 -16.57
CA LEU A 89 -2.61 1.78 -15.42
C LEU A 89 -3.96 1.54 -14.74
N ALA A 90 -4.27 0.27 -14.47
CA ALA A 90 -5.34 -0.15 -13.59
C ALA A 90 -4.84 -1.23 -12.64
N VAL A 91 -5.34 -1.20 -11.40
CA VAL A 91 -4.91 -2.08 -10.32
C VAL A 91 -6.13 -2.78 -9.72
N ASP A 92 -6.13 -4.10 -9.77
CA ASP A 92 -7.06 -4.96 -9.04
C ASP A 92 -6.39 -5.44 -7.76
N ILE A 93 -6.97 -5.13 -6.60
CA ILE A 93 -6.46 -5.50 -5.28
C ILE A 93 -7.44 -6.49 -4.66
N ALA A 94 -6.94 -7.65 -4.26
CA ALA A 94 -7.67 -8.63 -3.48
C ALA A 94 -7.01 -8.77 -2.11
N ALA A 95 -7.81 -8.78 -1.04
CA ALA A 95 -7.32 -8.98 0.32
C ALA A 95 -8.10 -10.08 1.03
N SER A 96 -7.62 -10.48 2.20
CA SER A 96 -8.32 -11.41 3.07
C SER A 96 -9.75 -10.94 3.40
N HIS A 97 -10.59 -11.88 3.85
CA HIS A 97 -11.98 -11.62 4.22
C HIS A 97 -12.84 -11.09 3.05
N GLY A 98 -12.53 -11.51 1.82
CA GLY A 98 -13.37 -11.34 0.63
C GLY A 98 -13.32 -9.96 -0.02
N TRP A 99 -12.41 -9.07 0.41
CA TRP A 99 -12.31 -7.71 -0.15
C TRP A 99 -11.69 -7.71 -1.54
N THR A 100 -12.35 -7.03 -2.47
CA THR A 100 -11.82 -6.70 -3.80
C THR A 100 -11.98 -5.21 -4.06
N ILE A 101 -10.92 -4.57 -4.56
CA ILE A 101 -10.88 -3.14 -4.89
C ILE A 101 -10.31 -2.99 -6.30
N HIS A 102 -10.97 -2.20 -7.13
CA HIS A 102 -10.49 -1.84 -8.47
C HIS A 102 -10.23 -0.34 -8.53
N ALA A 103 -9.04 0.03 -8.99
CA ALA A 103 -8.59 1.39 -9.20
C ALA A 103 -8.09 1.58 -10.63
N ALA A 104 -8.45 2.69 -11.26
CA ALA A 104 -7.98 3.07 -12.60
C ALA A 104 -7.29 4.43 -12.56
N HIS A 105 -6.20 4.57 -13.31
CA HIS A 105 -5.36 5.76 -13.32
C HIS A 105 -6.17 7.04 -13.54
N GLY A 106 -5.87 8.07 -12.75
CA GLY A 106 -6.55 9.37 -12.79
C GLY A 106 -7.95 9.40 -12.17
N SER A 107 -8.47 8.27 -11.68
CA SER A 107 -9.77 8.20 -10.99
C SER A 107 -9.63 8.51 -9.49
N GLN A 108 -10.62 9.25 -8.95
CA GLN A 108 -10.90 9.35 -7.51
C GLN A 108 -12.12 8.49 -7.12
N THR A 109 -12.53 7.59 -8.00
CA THR A 109 -13.59 6.62 -7.74
C THR A 109 -12.97 5.24 -7.73
N LEU A 110 -13.24 4.48 -6.67
CA LEU A 110 -12.82 3.09 -6.51
C LEU A 110 -14.06 2.20 -6.55
N SER A 111 -13.98 1.08 -7.28
CA SER A 111 -15.00 0.03 -7.19
C SER A 111 -14.59 -0.94 -6.09
N ILE A 112 -15.48 -1.19 -5.13
CA ILE A 112 -15.22 -2.05 -3.98
C ILE A 112 -16.28 -3.15 -3.86
N GLU A 113 -15.87 -4.32 -3.42
CA GLU A 113 -16.74 -5.48 -3.17
C GLU A 113 -16.26 -6.23 -1.91
N ASN A 114 -17.18 -6.88 -1.20
CA ASN A 114 -16.82 -7.89 -0.20
C ASN A 114 -17.71 -9.13 -0.32
N THR A 115 -17.14 -10.23 -0.82
CA THR A 115 -17.88 -11.48 -1.05
C THR A 115 -18.24 -12.22 0.22
N ASP A 116 -17.37 -12.19 1.24
CA ASP A 116 -17.54 -12.94 2.49
C ASP A 116 -18.68 -12.37 3.33
N GLN A 117 -18.88 -11.05 3.24
CA GLN A 117 -19.96 -10.31 3.90
C GLN A 117 -21.19 -10.12 3.01
N ASN A 118 -21.18 -10.67 1.78
CA ASN A 118 -22.26 -10.54 0.81
C ASN A 118 -22.61 -9.05 0.51
N LEU A 119 -21.57 -8.23 0.34
CA LEU A 119 -21.66 -6.83 -0.06
C LEU A 119 -21.36 -6.74 -1.56
N ALA A 120 -22.33 -6.29 -2.34
CA ALA A 120 -22.21 -6.20 -3.79
C ALA A 120 -21.18 -5.15 -4.21
N ALA A 121 -20.57 -5.36 -5.39
CA ALA A 121 -19.68 -4.38 -6.00
C ALA A 121 -20.36 -3.02 -6.14
N ALA A 122 -19.70 -1.97 -5.69
CA ALA A 122 -20.19 -0.60 -5.72
C ALA A 122 -19.06 0.41 -5.80
N ASP A 123 -19.34 1.56 -6.41
CA ASP A 123 -18.39 2.65 -6.54
C ASP A 123 -18.43 3.56 -5.31
N ILE A 124 -17.26 3.91 -4.79
CA ILE A 124 -17.09 4.94 -3.75
C ILE A 124 -16.35 6.13 -4.32
N ASP A 125 -16.85 7.32 -3.99
CA ASP A 125 -16.18 8.59 -4.27
C ASP A 125 -15.21 8.90 -3.13
N THR A 126 -13.91 8.96 -3.45
CA THR A 126 -12.85 9.26 -2.48
C THR A 126 -12.44 10.73 -2.50
N THR A 127 -13.13 11.59 -3.25
CA THR A 127 -12.82 13.02 -3.30
C THR A 127 -13.02 13.68 -1.94
N ASN A 128 -12.11 14.60 -1.59
CA ASN A 128 -12.23 15.41 -0.39
C ASN A 128 -12.86 16.76 -0.74
N GLU A 129 -14.15 16.93 -0.43
CA GLU A 129 -14.88 18.18 -0.72
C GLU A 129 -14.34 19.40 0.07
N PHE A 130 -13.66 19.17 1.20
CA PHE A 130 -13.16 20.23 2.07
C PHE A 130 -11.70 20.61 1.78
N LEU A 131 -10.92 19.70 1.18
CA LEU A 131 -9.48 19.83 0.97
C LEU A 131 -9.12 19.44 -0.46
N VAL A 132 -9.44 20.31 -1.42
CA VAL A 132 -9.23 20.09 -2.86
C VAL A 132 -7.76 19.79 -3.24
N THR A 133 -6.80 20.19 -2.40
CA THR A 133 -5.37 19.90 -2.61
C THR A 133 -4.97 18.48 -2.19
N LEU A 134 -5.80 17.80 -1.38
CA LEU A 134 -5.53 16.43 -0.93
C LEU A 134 -6.25 15.44 -1.85
N THR A 135 -5.46 14.71 -2.61
CA THR A 135 -5.90 13.55 -3.40
C THR A 135 -5.90 12.32 -2.50
N ALA A 136 -7.05 11.67 -2.35
CA ALA A 136 -7.14 10.43 -1.58
C ALA A 136 -6.55 9.24 -2.34
N VAL A 137 -6.64 9.27 -3.67
CA VAL A 137 -5.95 8.36 -4.56
C VAL A 137 -4.87 9.14 -5.30
N ASP A 138 -3.61 8.78 -5.12
CA ASP A 138 -2.46 9.43 -5.73
C ASP A 138 -1.79 8.49 -6.75
N TRP A 139 -1.56 9.04 -7.94
CA TRP A 139 -0.95 8.40 -9.10
C TRP A 139 0.27 9.22 -9.58
N SER A 140 0.81 10.11 -8.73
CA SER A 140 1.85 11.06 -9.10
C SER A 140 3.15 10.39 -9.56
N GLU A 141 3.42 9.19 -9.07
CA GLU A 141 4.52 8.34 -9.50
C GLU A 141 4.05 7.35 -10.59
N SER A 142 4.80 7.29 -11.70
CA SER A 142 4.51 6.33 -12.77
C SER A 142 4.57 4.91 -12.24
N ASP A 143 3.56 4.13 -12.61
CA ASP A 143 3.42 2.71 -12.26
C ASP A 143 3.27 2.48 -10.74
N GLN A 144 2.79 3.48 -10.00
CA GLN A 144 2.48 3.37 -8.58
C GLN A 144 1.07 3.88 -8.29
N LEU A 145 0.47 3.31 -7.26
CA LEU A 145 -0.83 3.69 -6.74
C LEU A 145 -0.75 3.83 -5.22
N ASP A 146 -1.08 5.01 -4.73
CA ASP A 146 -1.24 5.29 -3.31
C ASP A 146 -2.71 5.58 -3.01
N ILE A 147 -3.32 4.81 -2.12
CA ILE A 147 -4.68 5.06 -1.62
C ILE A 147 -4.56 5.43 -0.14
N ALA A 148 -5.16 6.54 0.25
CA ALA A 148 -5.47 6.93 1.62
C ALA A 148 -6.86 7.58 1.64
N ALA A 149 -7.88 6.73 1.67
CA ALA A 149 -9.26 7.15 1.50
C ALA A 149 -10.13 6.76 2.71
N THR A 150 -11.05 7.66 3.04
CA THR A 150 -12.20 7.35 3.88
C THR A 150 -13.46 7.84 3.19
N ALA A 151 -14.35 6.92 2.84
CA ALA A 151 -15.56 7.20 2.07
C ALA A 151 -16.79 6.68 2.80
N ASP A 152 -17.96 7.24 2.51
CA ASP A 152 -19.20 6.67 3.03
C ASP A 152 -19.47 5.33 2.36
N ALA A 153 -20.04 4.39 3.11
CA ALA A 153 -20.41 3.10 2.54
C ALA A 153 -21.54 3.28 1.50
N PRO A 154 -21.53 2.46 0.43
CA PRO A 154 -22.61 2.41 -0.54
C PRO A 154 -23.99 2.28 0.14
N ALA A 155 -24.96 3.04 -0.35
CA ALA A 155 -26.27 3.16 0.31
C ALA A 155 -27.09 1.86 0.31
N ASP A 156 -26.75 0.94 -0.60
CA ASP A 156 -27.34 -0.39 -0.78
C ASP A 156 -26.68 -1.47 0.09
N TRP A 157 -25.52 -1.20 0.69
CA TRP A 157 -24.92 -2.09 1.67
C TRP A 157 -25.75 -2.11 2.95
N SER A 158 -25.99 -3.30 3.50
CA SER A 158 -26.77 -3.45 4.73
C SER A 158 -26.06 -2.71 5.87
N ARG A 159 -26.72 -1.75 6.52
CA ARG A 159 -26.15 -0.94 7.63
C ARG A 159 -26.00 -1.70 8.95
N THR A 160 -25.47 -2.92 8.90
CA THR A 160 -25.11 -3.69 10.08
C THR A 160 -24.08 -2.95 10.93
N HIS A 161 -23.29 -2.09 10.29
CA HIS A 161 -22.32 -1.18 10.89
C HIS A 161 -22.66 0.27 10.52
N ASN A 162 -22.32 1.25 11.37
CA ASN A 162 -22.51 2.68 11.08
C ASN A 162 -21.23 3.34 10.55
N GLY A 163 -20.29 2.52 10.09
CA GLY A 163 -18.93 2.93 9.75
C GLY A 163 -18.77 3.50 8.35
N ARG A 164 -17.58 4.05 8.12
CA ARG A 164 -17.09 4.48 6.81
C ARG A 164 -16.18 3.40 6.22
N ILE A 165 -16.06 3.38 4.90
CA ILE A 165 -15.02 2.61 4.23
C ILE A 165 -13.67 3.23 4.60
N GLN A 166 -12.70 2.40 4.97
CA GLN A 166 -11.33 2.81 5.23
C GLN A 166 -10.40 2.01 4.32
N LEU A 167 -9.65 2.74 3.49
CA LEU A 167 -8.67 2.18 2.57
C LEU A 167 -7.35 2.92 2.73
N SER A 168 -6.29 2.15 3.00
CA SER A 168 -4.91 2.61 2.89
C SER A 168 -4.10 1.50 2.26
N ILE A 169 -3.44 1.77 1.13
CA ILE A 169 -2.55 0.80 0.49
C ILE A 169 -1.65 1.51 -0.52
N HIS A 170 -0.40 1.08 -0.57
CA HIS A 170 0.55 1.41 -1.63
C HIS A 170 0.78 0.17 -2.50
N VAL A 171 0.72 0.34 -3.82
CA VAL A 171 1.03 -0.70 -4.81
C VAL A 171 2.10 -0.18 -5.76
N ASP A 172 3.21 -0.93 -5.87
CA ASP A 172 4.26 -0.70 -6.87
C ASP A 172 4.11 -1.71 -8.01
N CYS A 173 3.79 -1.22 -9.22
CA CYS A 173 3.52 -2.03 -10.42
C CYS A 173 4.73 -2.14 -11.37
N ARG A 174 5.93 -1.75 -10.91
CA ARG A 174 7.17 -1.76 -11.70
C ARG A 174 7.80 -3.15 -11.87
#